data_AF-A0A0F5FKS0-F1
#
_entry.id   AF-A0A0F5FKS0-F1
#
_cell.length_a   1.000
_cell.length_b   1.000
_cell.length_c   1.000
_cell.angle_alpha   90.00
_cell.angle_beta   90.00
_cell.angle_gamma   90.00
#
_symmetry.space_group_name_H-M   'P 1'
#
loop_
_entity.id
_entity.type
_entity.pdbx_description
1 polymer ?
#
loop_
_entity_poly.entity_id
_entity_poly.type
_entity_poly.pdbx_seq_one_letter_code
_entity_poly.pdbx_strand_id
1 'polypeptide(L)'
;MIASVLVEDGLTKALVDAGVSKDFLKAARAMLKPSVKVVRDDDGARRAIVETDLGEEEIGKYVTNWAQSDEGRVFIAKPSGGDAGGGKGQQFADNPWDSGNGKRPNLTKQQQLISENPAKARLMAQAAGATVTW
;
A
#
# COMPACT_ATOMS: atom_id res chain seq x y z
N MET A 1 37.40 7.32 -5.80
CA MET A 1 36.77 6.17 -5.12
C MET A 1 35.74 6.54 -4.04
N ILE A 2 35.79 7.71 -3.40
CA ILE A 2 34.88 8.06 -2.27
C ILE A 2 33.42 8.31 -2.73
N ALA A 3 33.20 8.83 -3.94
CA ALA A 3 31.85 9.13 -4.43
C ALA A 3 30.97 7.88 -4.63
N SER A 4 31.58 6.75 -5.02
CA SER A 4 30.82 5.51 -5.28
C SER A 4 30.28 4.88 -4.00
N VAL A 5 30.98 5.00 -2.87
CA VAL A 5 30.55 4.44 -1.58
C VAL A 5 29.34 5.22 -1.05
N LEU A 6 29.39 6.55 -1.13
CA LEU A 6 28.30 7.42 -0.69
C LEU A 6 27.00 7.18 -1.48
N VAL A 7 27.12 6.95 -2.79
CA VAL A 7 25.98 6.57 -3.65
C VAL A 7 25.45 5.20 -3.27
N GLU A 8 26.32 4.22 -3.09
CA GLU A 8 25.90 2.85 -2.79
C GLU A 8 25.19 2.74 -1.44
N ASP A 9 25.72 3.38 -0.41
CA ASP A 9 25.13 3.35 0.93
C ASP A 9 23.80 4.12 0.98
N GLY A 10 23.75 5.31 0.36
CA GLY A 10 22.54 6.12 0.26
C GLY A 10 21.43 5.42 -0.52
N LEU A 11 21.77 4.84 -1.68
CA LEU A 11 20.83 4.09 -2.51
C LEU A 11 20.28 2.85 -1.79
N THR A 12 21.12 2.19 -0.99
CA THR A 12 20.71 0.98 -0.27
C THR A 12 19.79 1.26 0.87
N LYS A 13 20.10 2.31 1.63
CA LYS A 13 19.21 2.78 2.68
C LYS A 13 17.84 3.14 2.10
N ALA A 14 17.83 3.90 1.00
CA ALA A 14 16.59 4.25 0.31
C ALA A 14 15.80 3.03 -0.20
N LEU A 15 16.47 2.02 -0.76
CA LEU A 15 15.83 0.78 -1.23
C LEU A 15 15.23 -0.04 -0.07
N VAL A 16 15.95 -0.13 1.05
CA VAL A 16 15.46 -0.80 2.26
C VAL A 16 14.25 -0.07 2.84
N ASP A 17 14.33 1.26 2.95
CA ASP A 17 13.24 2.10 3.46
C ASP A 17 12.00 2.05 2.53
N ALA A 18 12.21 1.87 1.22
CA ALA A 18 11.14 1.68 0.24
C ALA A 18 10.52 0.26 0.25
N GLY A 19 11.03 -0.67 1.07
CA GLY A 19 10.48 -2.02 1.21
C GLY A 19 10.93 -3.02 0.14
N VAL A 20 12.05 -2.77 -0.52
CA VAL A 20 12.64 -3.71 -1.50
C VAL A 20 13.11 -4.98 -0.79
N SER A 21 12.79 -6.15 -1.38
CA SER A 21 13.21 -7.43 -0.82
C SER A 21 14.74 -7.54 -0.77
N LYS A 22 15.26 -8.19 0.28
CA LYS A 22 16.70 -8.42 0.45
C LYS A 22 17.32 -9.18 -0.73
N ASP A 23 16.56 -10.10 -1.33
CA ASP A 23 16.99 -10.87 -2.51
C ASP A 23 17.15 -9.98 -3.75
N PHE A 24 16.39 -8.88 -3.79
CA PHE A 24 16.31 -7.94 -4.89
C PHE A 24 17.14 -6.67 -4.69
N LEU A 25 17.64 -6.40 -3.47
CA LEU A 25 18.44 -5.21 -3.17
C LEU A 25 19.66 -5.07 -4.10
N LYS A 26 20.38 -6.17 -4.36
CA LYS A 26 21.57 -6.13 -5.23
C LYS A 26 21.20 -5.79 -6.68
N ALA A 27 20.09 -6.34 -7.18
CA ALA A 27 19.61 -6.08 -8.53
C ALA A 27 19.08 -4.64 -8.67
N ALA A 28 18.22 -4.20 -7.76
CA ALA A 28 17.68 -2.84 -7.73
C ALA A 28 18.78 -1.79 -7.58
N ARG A 29 19.76 -2.03 -6.70
CA ARG A 29 20.93 -1.15 -6.55
C ARG A 29 21.71 -1.04 -7.86
N ALA A 30 21.99 -2.16 -8.54
CA ALA A 30 22.72 -2.15 -9.80
C ALA A 30 21.98 -1.42 -10.92
N MET A 31 20.64 -1.49 -10.92
CA MET A 31 19.78 -0.86 -11.93
C MET A 31 19.69 0.65 -11.76
N LEU A 32 19.58 1.14 -10.52
CA LEU A 32 19.41 2.57 -10.24
C LEU A 32 20.74 3.32 -10.12
N LYS A 33 21.85 2.63 -9.84
CA LYS A 33 23.18 3.23 -9.70
C LYS A 33 23.61 4.10 -10.90
N PRO A 34 23.37 3.73 -12.18
CA PRO A 34 23.71 4.55 -13.34
C PRO A 34 22.95 5.88 -13.40
N SER A 35 21.75 5.94 -12.83
CA SER A 35 20.89 7.12 -12.81
C SER A 35 21.24 8.11 -11.70
N VAL A 36 22.05 7.68 -10.72
CA VAL A 36 22.44 8.51 -9.58
C VAL A 36 23.71 9.30 -9.90
N LYS A 37 23.66 10.62 -9.71
CA LYS A 37 24.81 11.53 -9.79
C LYS A 37 25.17 12.05 -8.41
N VAL A 38 26.47 12.24 -8.16
CA VAL A 38 26.94 12.92 -6.95
C VAL A 38 27.20 14.37 -7.28
N VAL A 39 26.41 15.27 -6.70
CA VAL A 39 26.61 16.70 -6.80
C VAL A 39 27.28 17.19 -5.51
N ARG A 40 28.14 18.19 -5.70
CA ARG A 40 28.79 18.87 -4.59
C ARG A 40 28.01 20.15 -4.33
N ASP A 41 27.51 20.26 -3.13
CA ASP A 41 26.82 21.45 -2.65
C ASP A 41 27.78 22.63 -2.52
N ASP A 42 27.22 23.84 -2.50
CA ASP A 42 27.97 25.07 -2.26
C ASP A 42 28.67 25.08 -0.88
N ASP A 43 28.10 24.39 0.11
CA ASP A 43 28.70 24.18 1.43
C ASP A 43 29.83 23.12 1.45
N GLY A 44 30.21 22.59 0.27
CA GLY A 44 31.24 21.56 0.12
C GLY A 44 30.79 20.14 0.48
N ALA A 45 29.55 19.98 0.95
CA ALA A 45 28.91 18.69 1.20
C ALA A 45 28.70 17.91 -0.11
N ARG A 46 28.80 16.58 -0.06
CA ARG A 46 28.51 15.71 -1.21
C ARG A 46 27.14 15.10 -1.02
N ARG A 47 26.19 15.45 -1.89
CA ARG A 47 24.85 14.86 -1.93
C ARG A 47 24.72 14.04 -3.19
N ALA A 48 24.09 12.88 -3.06
CA ALA A 48 23.79 12.04 -4.20
C ALA A 48 22.33 12.31 -4.59
N ILE A 49 22.15 12.70 -5.84
CA ILE A 49 20.89 13.12 -6.44
C ILE A 49 20.62 12.27 -7.69
N VAL A 50 19.38 12.30 -8.15
CA VAL A 50 18.98 11.69 -9.41
C VAL A 50 18.55 12.80 -10.34
N GLU A 51 19.17 12.88 -11.50
CA GLU A 51 18.76 13.83 -12.54
C GLU A 51 17.60 13.21 -13.31
N THR A 52 16.43 13.82 -13.16
CA THR A 52 15.22 13.45 -13.89
C THR A 52 14.88 14.53 -14.91
N ASP A 53 14.00 14.24 -15.87
CA ASP A 53 13.52 15.24 -16.83
C ASP A 53 12.81 16.43 -16.16
N LEU A 54 12.40 16.26 -14.89
CA LEU A 54 11.73 17.28 -14.07
C LEU A 54 12.70 18.05 -13.16
N GLY A 55 14.00 17.74 -13.22
CA GLY A 55 15.05 18.34 -12.42
C GLY A 55 15.74 17.36 -11.46
N GLU A 56 16.55 17.92 -10.56
CA GLU A 56 17.29 17.18 -9.55
C GLU A 56 16.36 16.69 -8.45
N GLU A 57 16.33 15.37 -8.22
CA GLU A 57 15.55 14.76 -7.14
C GLU A 57 16.46 14.04 -6.14
N GLU A 58 16.08 14.07 -4.86
CA GLU A 58 16.79 13.31 -3.83
C GLU A 58 16.61 11.80 -4.04
N ILE A 59 17.68 11.02 -3.82
CA ILE A 59 17.65 9.56 -4.01
C ILE A 59 16.52 8.89 -3.23
N GLY A 60 16.27 9.32 -1.98
CA GLY A 60 15.20 8.73 -1.16
C GLY A 60 13.83 8.89 -1.82
N LYS A 61 13.55 10.07 -2.35
CA LYS A 61 12.29 10.39 -3.03
C LYS A 61 12.19 9.68 -4.38
N TYR A 62 13.26 9.69 -5.16
CA TYR A 62 13.33 8.97 -6.44
C TYR A 62 13.10 7.46 -6.26
N VAL A 63 13.77 6.83 -5.30
CA VAL A 63 13.61 5.39 -5.02
C VAL A 63 12.20 5.08 -4.54
N THR A 64 11.60 5.96 -3.75
CA THR A 64 10.19 5.81 -3.33
C THR A 64 9.24 5.89 -4.52
N ASN A 65 9.42 6.87 -5.41
CA ASN A 65 8.62 7.03 -6.63
C ASN A 65 8.80 5.83 -7.57
N TRP A 66 10.04 5.38 -7.76
CA TRP A 66 10.35 4.18 -8.54
C TRP A 66 9.71 2.93 -7.94
N ALA A 67 9.81 2.73 -6.63
CA ALA A 67 9.22 1.57 -5.95
C ALA A 67 7.68 1.52 -6.12
N GLN A 68 7.04 2.68 -6.24
CA GLN A 68 5.60 2.78 -6.51
C GLN A 68 5.23 2.57 -7.99
N SER A 69 6.20 2.65 -8.91
CA SER A 69 5.97 2.39 -10.34
C SER A 69 5.79 0.90 -10.62
N ASP A 70 5.23 0.57 -11.79
CA ASP A 70 5.06 -0.83 -12.22
C ASP A 70 6.40 -1.58 -12.27
N GLU A 71 7.49 -0.90 -12.59
CA GLU A 71 8.84 -1.47 -12.63
C GLU A 71 9.39 -1.73 -11.22
N GLY A 72 9.25 -0.80 -10.27
CA GLY A 72 9.80 -0.99 -8.93
C GLY A 72 8.97 -1.93 -8.06
N ARG A 73 7.67 -2.03 -8.33
CA ARG A 73 6.73 -2.86 -7.57
C ARG A 73 7.09 -4.35 -7.58
N VAL A 74 7.77 -4.84 -8.62
CA VAL A 74 8.23 -6.25 -8.69
C VAL A 74 9.39 -6.55 -7.73
N PHE A 75 10.14 -5.52 -7.31
CA PHE A 75 11.26 -5.64 -6.39
C PHE A 75 10.85 -5.45 -4.93
N ILE A 76 9.70 -4.81 -4.69
CA ILE A 76 9.10 -4.71 -3.34
C ILE A 76 8.83 -6.12 -2.83
N ALA A 77 9.26 -6.40 -1.60
CA ALA A 77 8.86 -7.62 -0.92
C ALA A 77 7.33 -7.63 -0.88
N LYS A 78 6.69 -8.55 -1.62
CA LYS A 78 5.23 -8.67 -1.59
C LYS A 78 4.82 -8.65 -0.12
N PRO A 79 3.98 -7.71 0.35
CA PRO A 79 3.28 -7.96 1.59
C PRO A 79 2.64 -9.33 1.43
N SER A 80 2.79 -10.21 2.41
CA SER A 80 2.09 -11.50 2.42
C SER A 80 0.59 -11.22 2.57
N GLY A 81 -0.02 -10.81 1.46
CA GLY A 81 -1.31 -10.18 1.36
C GLY A 81 -1.69 -10.20 -0.11
N GLY A 82 -1.68 -11.40 -0.68
CA GLY A 82 -2.40 -11.69 -1.91
C GLY A 82 -3.89 -11.68 -1.62
N ASP A 83 -4.44 -10.52 -1.25
CA ASP A 83 -5.87 -10.30 -1.15
C ASP A 83 -6.09 -8.80 -1.31
N ALA A 84 -6.48 -8.38 -2.52
CA ALA A 84 -7.36 -7.23 -2.65
C ALA A 84 -8.70 -7.62 -2.01
N GLY A 85 -8.71 -7.67 -0.68
CA GLY A 85 -9.91 -7.89 0.11
C GLY A 85 -10.78 -6.66 -0.04
N GLY A 86 -11.71 -6.70 -0.99
CA GLY A 86 -12.91 -5.88 -0.95
C GLY A 86 -13.45 -5.88 0.48
N GLY A 87 -13.79 -4.69 0.97
CA GLY A 87 -13.92 -4.37 2.39
C GLY A 87 -14.48 -5.50 3.25
N LYS A 88 -13.87 -5.71 4.42
CA LYS A 88 -14.39 -6.58 5.49
C LYS A 88 -15.73 -6.04 6.00
N GLY A 89 -16.79 -6.15 5.21
CA GLY A 89 -18.12 -6.28 5.76
C GLY A 89 -18.12 -7.59 6.54
N GLN A 90 -18.53 -7.56 7.81
CA GLN A 90 -18.79 -8.79 8.56
C GLN A 90 -19.73 -9.66 7.71
N GLN A 91 -19.21 -10.76 7.16
CA GLN A 91 -20.02 -11.73 6.44
C GLN A 91 -20.88 -12.46 7.44
N PHE A 92 -22.07 -11.91 7.69
CA PHE A 92 -23.14 -12.64 8.34
C PHE A 92 -23.68 -13.65 7.33
N ALA A 93 -23.32 -14.92 7.49
CA ALA A 93 -23.69 -16.00 6.56
C ALA A 93 -25.21 -16.12 6.32
N ASP A 94 -26.02 -15.72 7.30
CA ASP A 94 -27.49 -15.65 7.22
C ASP A 94 -27.97 -14.27 7.70
N ASN A 95 -27.60 -13.22 6.95
CA ASN A 95 -28.06 -11.86 7.22
C ASN A 95 -29.52 -11.69 6.76
N PRO A 96 -30.47 -11.41 7.66
CA PRO A 96 -31.86 -11.27 7.26
C PRO A 96 -32.15 -9.97 6.48
N TRP A 97 -31.20 -9.04 6.40
CA TRP A 97 -31.24 -7.86 5.52
C TRP A 97 -30.58 -8.09 4.15
N ASP A 98 -29.93 -9.24 3.90
CA ASP A 98 -29.28 -9.54 2.62
C ASP A 98 -30.31 -9.71 1.49
N SER A 99 -30.25 -8.81 0.51
CA SER A 99 -31.01 -8.87 -0.74
C SER A 99 -30.13 -9.20 -1.95
N GLY A 100 -28.87 -9.59 -1.73
CA GLY A 100 -27.95 -9.98 -2.78
C GLY A 100 -28.32 -11.31 -3.43
N ASN A 101 -27.85 -11.55 -4.66
CA ASN A 101 -27.97 -12.82 -5.37
C ASN A 101 -29.40 -13.39 -5.44
N GLY A 102 -30.41 -12.53 -5.61
CA GLY A 102 -31.81 -12.95 -5.73
C GLY A 102 -32.46 -13.44 -4.44
N LYS A 103 -31.77 -13.33 -3.29
CA LYS A 103 -32.35 -13.61 -1.98
C LYS A 103 -33.36 -12.53 -1.60
N ARG A 104 -34.42 -12.94 -0.91
CA ARG A 104 -35.40 -12.02 -0.31
C ARG A 104 -35.03 -11.80 1.17
N PRO A 105 -35.00 -10.54 1.64
CA PRO A 105 -34.82 -10.25 3.06
C PRO A 105 -35.89 -10.94 3.91
N ASN A 106 -35.51 -11.45 5.08
CA ASN A 106 -36.42 -12.16 5.99
C ASN A 106 -36.97 -11.21 7.06
N LEU A 107 -38.12 -10.59 6.77
CA LEU A 107 -38.75 -9.58 7.63
C LEU A 107 -39.05 -10.07 9.05
N THR A 108 -39.44 -11.34 9.22
CA THR A 108 -39.71 -11.92 10.54
C THR A 108 -38.44 -11.99 11.39
N LYS A 109 -37.33 -12.47 10.80
CA LYS A 109 -36.03 -12.50 11.48
C LYS A 109 -35.49 -11.09 11.79
N GLN A 110 -35.75 -10.11 10.91
CA GLN A 110 -35.38 -8.72 11.17
C GLN A 110 -36.10 -8.18 12.40
N GLN A 111 -37.43 -8.36 12.49
CA GLN A 111 -38.21 -7.90 13.65
C GLN A 111 -37.77 -8.57 14.95
N GLN A 112 -37.51 -9.88 14.91
CA GLN A 112 -36.98 -10.61 16.07
C GLN A 112 -35.63 -10.05 16.52
N LEU A 113 -34.69 -9.85 15.60
CA LEU A 113 -33.37 -9.29 15.93
C LEU A 113 -33.42 -7.84 16.39
N ILE A 114 -34.32 -7.01 15.85
CA ILE A 114 -34.53 -5.64 16.33
C ILE A 114 -35.01 -5.66 17.78
N SER A 115 -35.91 -6.60 18.13
CA SER A 115 -36.43 -6.76 19.50
C SER A 115 -35.40 -7.37 20.46
N GLU A 116 -34.63 -8.37 20.04
CA GLU A 116 -33.68 -9.09 20.90
C GLU A 116 -32.34 -8.36 21.04
N ASN A 117 -31.82 -7.81 19.94
CA ASN A 117 -30.52 -7.13 19.92
C ASN A 117 -30.47 -6.04 18.82
N PRO A 118 -30.97 -4.83 19.12
CA PRO A 118 -31.01 -3.74 18.15
C PRO A 118 -29.61 -3.32 17.67
N ALA A 119 -28.56 -3.43 18.50
CA ALA A 119 -27.21 -3.11 18.06
C ALA A 119 -26.72 -4.06 16.97
N LYS A 120 -26.93 -5.37 17.16
CA LYS A 120 -26.58 -6.41 16.18
C LYS A 120 -27.42 -6.27 14.90
N ALA A 121 -28.71 -5.94 15.02
CA ALA A 121 -29.57 -5.67 13.88
C ALA A 121 -29.07 -4.49 13.03
N ARG A 122 -28.59 -3.39 13.65
CA ARG A 122 -28.01 -2.25 12.90
C ARG A 122 -26.75 -2.65 12.14
N LEU A 123 -25.87 -3.43 12.77
CA LEU A 123 -24.64 -3.92 12.12
C LEU A 123 -24.97 -4.81 10.92
N MET A 124 -25.95 -5.71 11.06
CA MET A 124 -26.40 -6.58 9.97
C MET A 124 -27.07 -5.80 8.84
N ALA A 125 -27.93 -4.84 9.16
CA ALA A 125 -28.53 -3.95 8.17
C ALA A 125 -27.46 -3.16 7.40
N GLN A 126 -26.50 -2.54 8.09
CA GLN A 126 -25.39 -1.81 7.48
C GLN A 126 -24.52 -2.72 6.59
N ALA A 127 -24.24 -3.95 7.03
CA ALA A 127 -23.47 -4.92 6.24
C ALA A 127 -24.19 -5.32 4.93
N ALA A 128 -25.53 -5.26 4.90
CA ALA A 128 -26.33 -5.45 3.69
C ALA A 128 -26.58 -4.15 2.90
N GLY A 129 -26.02 -3.01 3.33
CA GLY A 129 -26.26 -1.70 2.71
C GLY A 129 -27.62 -1.07 3.05
N ALA A 130 -28.37 -1.64 3.99
CA ALA A 130 -29.62 -1.08 4.47
C ALA A 130 -29.35 -0.03 5.57
N THR A 131 -29.78 1.21 5.32
CA THR A 131 -29.78 2.26 6.34
C THR A 131 -31.04 2.16 7.17
N VAL A 132 -30.87 2.00 8.48
CA VAL A 132 -31.97 1.73 9.40
C VAL A 132 -32.00 2.76 10.51
N THR A 133 -33.16 3.40 10.68
CA THR A 133 -33.42 4.46 11.65
C THR A 133 -34.64 4.06 12.48
N TRP A 134 -34.41 3.26 13.51
CA TRP A 134 -35.39 2.92 14.54
C TRP A 134 -34.92 3.42 15.89
#